data_AF-A0A949B0X5-F1
#
_entry.id   AF-A0A949B0X5-F1
#
_cell.length_a   1.000
_cell.length_b   1.000
_cell.length_c   1.000
_cell.angle_alpha   90.00
_cell.angle_beta   90.00
_cell.angle_gamma   90.00
#
_symmetry.space_group_name_H-M   'P 1'
#
loop_
_entity.id
_entity.type
_entity.pdbx_description
1 polymer ?
#
loop_
_entity_poly.entity_id
_entity_poly.type
_entity_poly.pdbx_seq_one_letter_code
_entity_poly.pdbx_strand_id
1 'polypeptide(L)'
;MEEKEADNRIKEKVKIARKMIKTDSYKTEQQLINELVKLGRGIVEWETSEAGNKEIRDQLGRLEKRATIEQLARGIGHELRNSLGAIKNAAYFLNMALEEPQPEVKEALNILDKNVTRAEEVIRGLIVFNHARLLTLLKADINDIGQNALSRTSMPKNIERDRNPGRDT
;
A
#
# COMPACT_ATOMS: atom_id res chain seq x y z
N MET A 1 44.51 -27.20 -62.70
CA MET A 1 45.23 -26.06 -62.10
C MET A 1 44.24 -25.09 -61.46
N GLU A 2 43.18 -24.75 -62.19
CA GLU A 2 42.08 -23.86 -61.74
C GLU A 2 41.33 -24.35 -60.49
N GLU A 3 41.13 -25.67 -60.33
CA GLU A 3 40.41 -26.24 -59.19
C GLU A 3 41.14 -26.10 -57.84
N LYS A 4 42.48 -26.24 -57.84
CA LYS A 4 43.32 -26.00 -56.64
C LYS A 4 43.34 -24.53 -56.24
N GLU A 5 43.25 -23.64 -57.21
CA GLU A 5 43.23 -22.19 -56.98
C GLU A 5 41.89 -21.72 -56.42
N ALA A 6 40.79 -22.32 -56.90
CA ALA A 6 39.45 -22.12 -56.37
C ALA A 6 39.33 -22.61 -54.90
N ASP A 7 39.85 -23.79 -54.59
CA ASP A 7 39.84 -24.34 -53.22
C ASP A 7 40.66 -23.48 -52.25
N ASN A 8 41.80 -22.94 -52.71
CA ASN A 8 42.62 -22.03 -51.90
C ASN A 8 41.92 -20.69 -51.63
N ARG A 9 41.18 -20.15 -52.61
CA ARG A 9 40.38 -18.92 -52.43
C ARG A 9 39.21 -19.13 -51.46
N ILE A 10 38.58 -20.30 -51.47
CA ILE A 10 37.49 -20.63 -50.54
C ILE A 10 38.03 -20.75 -49.11
N LYS A 11 39.16 -21.45 -48.92
CA LYS A 11 39.81 -21.59 -47.60
C LYS A 11 40.19 -20.23 -47.00
N GLU A 12 40.72 -19.32 -47.81
CA GLU A 12 41.09 -17.98 -47.32
C GLU A 12 39.86 -17.14 -46.95
N LYS A 13 38.78 -17.20 -47.74
CA LYS A 13 37.50 -16.53 -47.40
C LYS A 13 36.89 -17.08 -46.10
N VAL A 14 36.93 -18.39 -45.88
CA VAL A 14 36.44 -19.02 -44.64
C VAL A 14 37.30 -18.61 -43.44
N LYS A 15 38.62 -18.51 -43.61
CA LYS A 15 39.54 -18.05 -42.57
C LYS A 15 39.29 -16.58 -42.19
N ILE A 16 39.06 -15.72 -43.17
CA ILE A 16 38.71 -14.30 -42.97
C ILE A 16 37.36 -14.20 -42.25
N ALA A 17 36.33 -14.91 -42.71
CA ALA A 17 35.01 -14.91 -42.09
C ALA A 17 35.08 -15.40 -40.63
N ARG A 18 35.83 -16.47 -40.34
CA ARG A 18 36.07 -16.94 -38.96
C ARG A 18 36.78 -15.90 -38.10
N LYS A 19 37.75 -15.17 -38.65
CA LYS A 19 38.48 -14.12 -37.93
C LYS A 19 37.58 -12.91 -37.65
N MET A 20 36.71 -12.53 -38.60
CA MET A 20 35.71 -11.47 -38.42
C MET A 20 34.67 -11.85 -37.37
N ILE A 21 34.08 -13.05 -37.44
CA ILE A 21 33.11 -13.55 -36.46
C ILE A 21 33.70 -13.58 -35.05
N LYS A 22 34.94 -14.08 -34.89
CA LYS A 22 35.64 -14.01 -33.60
C LYS A 22 35.82 -12.57 -33.12
N THR A 23 36.29 -11.67 -34.00
CA THR A 23 36.57 -10.28 -33.64
C THR A 23 35.29 -9.52 -33.22
N ASP A 24 34.17 -9.75 -33.89
CA ASP A 24 32.90 -9.11 -33.54
C ASP A 24 32.30 -9.71 -32.25
N SER A 25 32.39 -11.04 -32.05
CA SER A 25 31.98 -11.69 -30.78
C SER A 25 32.74 -11.13 -29.58
N TYR A 26 34.08 -11.00 -29.69
CA TYR A 26 34.90 -10.42 -28.61
C TYR A 26 34.57 -8.95 -28.35
N LYS A 27 34.26 -8.16 -29.40
CA LYS A 27 33.83 -6.76 -29.24
C LYS A 27 32.49 -6.65 -28.52
N THR A 28 31.51 -7.50 -28.86
CA THR A 28 30.19 -7.49 -28.23
C THR A 28 30.27 -7.93 -26.76
N GLU A 29 31.05 -8.97 -26.44
CA GLU A 29 31.28 -9.39 -25.05
C GLU A 29 31.97 -8.29 -24.23
N GLN A 30 32.98 -7.62 -24.79
CA GLN A 30 33.66 -6.49 -24.14
C GLN A 30 32.72 -5.30 -23.91
N GLN A 31 31.79 -5.04 -24.84
CA GLN A 31 30.77 -4.01 -24.69
C GLN A 31 29.78 -4.37 -23.55
N LEU A 32 29.30 -5.62 -23.52
CA LEU A 32 28.42 -6.12 -22.46
C LEU A 32 29.09 -6.04 -21.07
N ILE A 33 30.35 -6.46 -20.97
CA ILE A 33 31.12 -6.39 -19.71
C ILE A 33 31.27 -4.93 -19.26
N ASN A 34 31.58 -4.01 -20.17
CA ASN A 34 31.71 -2.59 -19.82
C ASN A 34 30.38 -1.97 -19.36
N GLU A 35 29.25 -2.31 -20.00
CA GLU A 35 27.94 -1.84 -19.54
C GLU A 35 27.55 -2.42 -18.18
N LEU A 36 27.81 -3.72 -17.95
CA LEU A 36 27.61 -4.33 -16.63
C LEU A 36 28.46 -3.68 -15.54
N VAL A 37 29.72 -3.36 -15.84
CA VAL A 37 30.62 -2.66 -14.91
C VAL A 37 30.15 -1.23 -14.62
N LYS A 38 29.61 -0.51 -15.61
CA LYS A 38 29.02 0.82 -15.40
C LYS A 38 27.77 0.74 -14.53
N LEU A 39 26.87 -0.20 -14.80
CA LEU A 39 25.66 -0.43 -14.00
C LEU A 39 26.01 -0.79 -12.55
N GLY A 40 26.97 -1.69 -12.36
CA GLY A 40 27.45 -2.07 -11.02
C GLY A 40 28.04 -0.89 -10.25
N ARG A 41 28.84 -0.03 -10.91
CA ARG A 41 29.33 1.21 -10.28
C ARG A 41 28.20 2.16 -9.91
N GLY A 42 27.21 2.33 -10.78
CA GLY A 42 26.04 3.17 -10.48
C GLY A 42 25.23 2.67 -9.28
N ILE A 43 25.10 1.35 -9.11
CA ILE A 43 24.44 0.75 -7.93
C ILE A 43 25.25 1.01 -6.67
N VAL A 44 26.56 0.79 -6.69
CA VAL A 44 27.44 1.03 -5.53
C VAL A 44 27.49 2.52 -5.18
N GLU A 45 27.57 3.41 -6.17
CA GLU A 45 27.49 4.87 -5.98
C GLU A 45 26.13 5.29 -5.43
N TRP A 46 25.03 4.66 -5.83
CA TRP A 46 23.71 4.93 -5.28
C TRP A 46 23.56 4.46 -3.83
N GLU A 47 24.11 3.29 -3.48
CA GLU A 47 24.14 2.78 -2.09
C GLU A 47 25.07 3.58 -1.17
N THR A 48 26.20 4.07 -1.69
CA THR A 48 27.19 4.87 -0.94
C THR A 48 26.92 6.37 -0.98
N SER A 49 26.05 6.84 -1.88
CA SER A 49 25.65 8.23 -2.00
C SER A 49 24.91 8.70 -0.76
N GLU A 50 25.27 9.90 -0.31
CA GLU A 50 24.60 10.58 0.78
C GLU A 50 23.12 10.87 0.46
N ALA A 51 22.76 10.97 -0.83
CA ALA A 51 21.39 11.18 -1.26
C ALA A 51 20.49 9.94 -1.06
N GLY A 52 20.98 8.74 -1.40
CA GLY A 52 20.25 7.48 -1.16
C GLY A 52 20.09 7.21 0.34
N ASN A 53 21.17 7.41 1.10
CA ASN A 53 21.12 7.31 2.56
C ASN A 53 20.23 8.37 3.23
N LYS A 54 20.12 9.57 2.64
CA LYS A 54 19.21 10.61 3.13
C LYS A 54 17.74 10.27 2.85
N GLU A 55 17.40 9.82 1.66
CA GLU A 55 16.02 9.42 1.32
C GLU A 55 15.52 8.30 2.24
N ILE A 56 16.35 7.26 2.47
CA ILE A 56 16.01 6.16 3.38
C ILE A 56 15.86 6.67 4.82
N ARG A 57 16.77 7.54 5.29
CA ARG A 57 16.66 8.15 6.64
C ARG A 57 15.43 9.05 6.78
N ASP A 58 15.08 9.82 5.76
CA ASP A 58 13.89 10.67 5.76
C ASP A 58 12.61 9.81 5.77
N GLN A 59 12.58 8.69 5.04
CA GLN A 59 11.48 7.73 5.07
C GLN A 59 11.37 7.04 6.43
N LEU A 60 12.48 6.58 7.01
CA LEU A 60 12.52 6.00 8.35
C LEU A 60 12.05 7.01 9.40
N GLY A 61 12.54 8.25 9.38
CA GLY A 61 12.10 9.30 10.29
C GLY A 61 10.61 9.63 10.15
N ARG A 62 10.05 9.58 8.94
CA ARG A 62 8.59 9.72 8.72
C ARG A 62 7.80 8.54 9.32
N LEU A 63 8.30 7.31 9.19
CA LEU A 63 7.67 6.12 9.77
C LEU A 63 7.75 6.12 11.31
N GLU A 64 8.90 6.45 11.89
CA GLU A 64 9.10 6.58 13.33
C GLU A 64 8.20 7.68 13.93
N LYS A 65 8.10 8.83 13.26
CA LYS A 65 7.19 9.92 13.66
C LYS A 65 5.72 9.46 13.63
N ARG A 66 5.31 8.72 12.60
CA ARG A 66 3.94 8.15 12.52
C ARG A 66 3.69 7.13 13.63
N ALA A 67 4.62 6.21 13.87
CA ALA A 67 4.50 5.23 14.94
C ALA A 67 4.39 5.89 16.33
N THR A 68 5.13 6.98 16.55
CA THR A 68 5.06 7.79 17.77
C THR A 68 3.69 8.46 17.92
N ILE A 69 3.17 9.07 16.85
CA ILE A 69 1.83 9.69 16.84
C ILE A 69 0.75 8.64 17.06
N GLU A 70 0.88 7.45 16.48
CA GLU A 70 -0.04 6.34 16.71
C GLU A 70 -0.07 5.89 18.17
N GLN A 71 1.10 5.75 18.80
CA GLN A 71 1.20 5.36 20.20
C GLN A 71 0.59 6.41 21.13
N LEU A 72 0.85 7.70 20.86
CA LEU A 72 0.22 8.82 21.56
C LEU A 72 -1.31 8.84 21.38
N ALA A 73 -1.80 8.68 20.15
CA ALA A 73 -3.22 8.65 19.84
C ALA A 73 -3.93 7.48 20.53
N ARG A 74 -3.29 6.31 20.62
CA ARG A 74 -3.81 5.15 21.37
C ARG A 74 -3.87 5.43 22.88
N GLY A 75 -2.80 5.98 23.46
CA GLY A 75 -2.75 6.30 24.89
C GLY A 75 -3.79 7.35 25.29
N ILE A 76 -3.76 8.51 24.61
CA ILE A 76 -4.71 9.61 24.84
C ILE A 76 -6.14 9.16 24.56
N GLY A 77 -6.36 8.40 23.48
CA GLY A 77 -7.69 7.91 23.13
C GLY A 77 -8.27 6.95 24.17
N HIS A 78 -7.43 6.13 24.81
CA HIS A 78 -7.84 5.24 25.89
C HIS A 78 -8.23 6.02 27.15
N GLU A 79 -7.40 6.98 27.58
CA GLU A 79 -7.69 7.82 28.76
C GLU A 79 -8.92 8.69 28.57
N LEU A 80 -9.08 9.31 27.41
CA LEU A 80 -10.28 10.11 27.11
C LEU A 80 -11.55 9.25 27.10
N ARG A 81 -11.50 8.05 26.51
CA ARG A 81 -12.64 7.13 26.54
C ARG A 81 -13.02 6.74 27.97
N ASN A 82 -12.03 6.54 28.84
CA ASN A 82 -12.27 6.23 30.25
C ASN A 82 -12.97 7.39 30.98
N SER A 83 -12.45 8.61 30.84
CA SER A 83 -13.03 9.81 31.46
C SER A 83 -14.45 10.10 30.96
N LEU A 84 -14.69 9.94 29.65
CA LEU A 84 -16.02 10.08 29.06
C LEU A 84 -17.00 8.99 29.52
N GLY A 85 -16.52 7.75 29.65
CA GLY A 85 -17.31 6.64 30.19
C GLY A 85 -17.77 6.91 31.63
N ALA A 86 -16.88 7.45 32.48
CA ALA A 86 -17.25 7.84 33.84
C ALA A 86 -18.34 8.93 33.86
N ILE A 87 -18.21 9.95 33.01
CA ILE A 87 -19.20 11.03 32.87
C ILE A 87 -20.55 10.48 32.39
N LYS A 88 -20.53 9.58 31.40
CA LYS A 88 -21.74 8.94 30.87
C LYS A 88 -22.45 8.09 31.92
N ASN A 89 -21.70 7.32 32.70
CA ASN A 89 -22.25 6.50 33.77
C ASN A 89 -22.87 7.36 34.87
N ALA A 90 -22.22 8.48 35.24
CA ALA A 90 -22.78 9.42 36.21
C ALA A 90 -24.09 10.04 35.70
N ALA A 91 -24.14 10.46 34.44
CA ALA A 91 -25.36 11.00 33.83
C ALA A 91 -26.48 9.96 33.73
N TYR A 92 -26.14 8.71 33.38
CA TYR A 92 -27.09 7.59 33.38
C TYR A 92 -27.66 7.33 34.77
N PHE A 93 -26.80 7.30 35.79
CA PHE A 93 -27.22 7.15 37.18
C PHE A 93 -28.15 8.27 37.62
N LEU A 94 -27.83 9.53 37.31
CA LEU A 94 -28.68 10.68 37.61
C LEU A 94 -30.05 10.59 36.92
N ASN A 95 -30.09 10.14 35.66
CA ASN A 95 -31.34 9.90 34.94
C ASN A 95 -32.20 8.80 35.58
N MET A 96 -31.58 7.80 36.21
CA MET A 96 -32.28 6.70 36.88
C MET A 96 -32.72 7.06 38.30
N ALA A 97 -31.94 7.86 39.02
CA ALA A 97 -32.20 8.24 40.40
C ALA A 97 -33.21 9.40 40.54
N LEU A 98 -33.37 10.22 39.50
CA LEU A 98 -34.33 11.33 39.47
C LEU A 98 -35.64 10.84 38.82
N GLU A 99 -36.69 10.63 39.61
CA GLU A 99 -37.99 10.17 39.13
C GLU A 99 -38.72 11.24 38.29
N GLU A 100 -38.68 12.51 38.72
CA GLU A 100 -39.22 13.66 37.98
C GLU A 100 -38.25 14.86 38.04
N PRO A 101 -37.13 14.83 37.29
CA PRO A 101 -36.22 15.96 37.22
C PRO A 101 -36.89 17.16 36.54
N GLN A 102 -36.56 18.36 37.02
CA GLN A 102 -36.97 19.61 36.37
C GLN A 102 -36.58 19.59 34.87
N PRO A 103 -37.38 20.19 33.98
CA PRO A 103 -37.13 20.19 32.54
C PRO A 103 -35.69 20.58 32.16
N GLU A 104 -35.13 21.57 32.86
CA GLU A 104 -33.78 22.09 32.68
C GLU A 104 -32.71 21.05 33.02
N VAL A 105 -32.93 20.24 34.07
CA VAL A 105 -32.02 19.15 34.45
C VAL A 105 -32.05 18.03 33.41
N LYS A 106 -33.26 17.69 32.91
CA LYS A 106 -33.44 16.68 31.86
C LYS A 106 -32.80 17.11 30.55
N GLU A 107 -32.92 18.38 30.18
CA GLU A 107 -32.26 18.95 29.01
C GLU A 107 -30.73 18.93 29.15
N ALA A 108 -30.20 19.35 30.30
CA ALA A 108 -28.77 19.31 30.58
C ALA A 108 -28.18 17.90 30.49
N LEU A 109 -28.85 16.89 31.06
CA LEU A 109 -28.44 15.49 30.97
C LEU A 109 -28.42 14.98 29.53
N ASN A 110 -29.41 15.38 28.71
CA ASN A 110 -29.47 14.99 27.30
C ASN A 110 -28.37 15.68 26.45
N ILE A 111 -28.08 16.95 26.73
CA ILE A 111 -26.95 17.67 26.12
C ILE A 111 -25.63 16.99 26.47
N LEU A 112 -25.45 16.59 27.73
CA LEU A 112 -24.25 15.93 28.21
C LEU A 112 -24.04 14.57 27.52
N ASP A 113 -25.08 13.74 27.40
CA ASP A 113 -24.99 12.45 26.70
C ASP A 113 -24.64 12.60 25.21
N LYS A 114 -25.25 13.59 24.52
CA LYS A 114 -24.91 13.92 23.12
C LYS A 114 -23.46 14.35 22.96
N ASN A 115 -22.95 15.20 23.86
CA ASN A 115 -21.58 15.69 23.81
C ASN A 115 -20.57 14.57 24.08
N VAL A 116 -20.83 13.71 25.06
CA VAL A 116 -19.99 12.54 25.35
C VAL A 116 -19.95 11.61 24.15
N THR A 117 -21.11 11.29 23.56
CA THR A 117 -21.20 10.44 22.37
C THR A 117 -20.41 11.02 21.19
N ARG A 118 -20.55 12.33 20.94
CA ARG A 118 -19.80 13.02 19.89
C ARG A 118 -18.29 13.02 20.15
N ALA A 119 -17.86 13.20 21.39
CA ALA A 119 -16.45 13.15 21.76
C ALA A 119 -15.86 11.75 21.52
N GLU A 120 -16.59 10.68 21.85
CA GLU A 120 -16.16 9.30 21.55
C GLU A 120 -16.03 9.04 20.04
N GLU A 121 -16.92 9.59 19.20
CA GLU A 121 -16.83 9.49 17.75
C GLU A 121 -15.58 10.18 17.19
N VAL A 122 -15.27 11.40 17.66
CA VAL A 122 -14.06 12.13 17.28
C VAL A 122 -12.81 11.35 17.68
N ILE A 123 -12.78 10.80 18.91
CA ILE A 123 -11.65 9.99 19.39
C ILE A 123 -11.50 8.72 18.54
N ARG A 124 -12.60 8.02 18.23
CA ARG A 124 -12.58 6.86 17.32
C ARG A 124 -12.02 7.24 15.95
N GLY A 125 -12.49 8.35 15.37
CA GLY A 125 -12.00 8.86 14.10
C GLY A 125 -10.49 9.14 14.12
N LEU A 126 -10.00 9.77 15.19
CA LEU A 126 -8.56 10.06 15.36
C LEU A 126 -7.72 8.79 15.46
N ILE A 127 -8.17 7.77 16.20
CA ILE A 127 -7.45 6.49 16.33
C ILE A 127 -7.43 5.75 14.97
N VAL A 128 -8.56 5.72 14.26
CA VAL A 128 -8.68 5.05 12.95
C VAL A 128 -7.87 5.76 11.88
N PHE A 129 -7.89 7.10 11.84
CA PHE A 129 -7.08 7.89 10.90
C PHE A 129 -5.58 7.69 11.08
N ASN A 130 -5.13 7.54 12.33
CA ASN A 130 -3.72 7.33 12.62
C ASN A 130 -3.25 5.90 12.33
N HIS A 131 -4.14 4.91 12.21
CA HIS A 131 -3.73 3.58 11.77
C HIS A 131 -3.23 3.65 10.32
N ALA A 132 -1.93 3.44 10.12
CA ALA A 132 -1.46 2.93 8.85
C ALA A 132 -2.21 1.62 8.58
N ARG A 133 -3.17 1.61 7.66
CA ARG A 133 -3.92 0.40 7.31
C ARG A 133 -2.90 -0.61 6.80
N LEU A 134 -2.50 -1.55 7.66
CA LEU A 134 -1.76 -2.74 7.23
C LEU A 134 -2.76 -3.54 6.38
N LEU A 135 -2.75 -3.26 5.07
CA LEU A 135 -3.51 -4.03 4.10
C LEU A 135 -2.97 -5.46 4.19
N THR A 136 -3.75 -6.34 4.81
CA THR A 136 -3.40 -7.76 4.87
C THR A 136 -3.85 -8.38 3.56
N LEU A 137 -2.91 -8.89 2.78
CA LEU A 137 -3.21 -9.67 1.59
C LEU A 137 -3.89 -10.97 2.04
N LEU A 138 -5.16 -11.10 1.71
CA LEU A 138 -5.95 -12.31 1.92
C LEU A 138 -6.30 -12.90 0.56
N LYS A 139 -6.23 -14.23 0.44
CA LYS A 139 -6.76 -14.93 -0.73
C LYS A 139 -8.27 -14.76 -0.72
N ALA A 140 -8.82 -14.09 -1.74
CA ALA A 140 -10.24 -13.84 -1.86
C ALA A 140 -10.72 -14.21 -3.28
N ASP A 141 -11.93 -14.76 -3.37
CA ASP A 141 -12.58 -15.00 -4.66
C ASP A 141 -13.19 -13.67 -5.17
N ILE A 142 -12.81 -13.30 -6.39
CA ILE A 142 -13.30 -12.07 -7.01
C ILE A 142 -14.82 -12.10 -7.21
N ASN A 143 -15.41 -13.29 -7.40
CA ASN A 143 -16.85 -13.47 -7.54
C ASN A 143 -17.58 -13.15 -6.23
N ASP A 144 -17.02 -13.55 -5.08
CA ASP A 144 -17.62 -13.29 -3.77
C ASP A 144 -17.60 -11.80 -3.45
N ILE A 145 -16.52 -11.10 -3.82
CA ILE A 145 -16.41 -9.65 -3.66
C ILE A 145 -17.47 -8.95 -4.53
N GLY A 146 -17.59 -9.34 -5.80
CA GLY A 146 -18.58 -8.77 -6.72
C GLY A 146 -20.02 -9.02 -6.25
N GLN A 147 -20.32 -10.23 -5.76
CA GLN A 147 -21.64 -10.56 -5.20
C GLN A 147 -21.97 -9.73 -3.96
N ASN A 148 -21.02 -9.62 -3.02
CA ASN A 148 -21.21 -8.82 -1.82
C ASN A 148 -21.43 -7.33 -2.16
N ALA A 149 -20.70 -6.78 -3.11
CA ALA A 149 -20.89 -5.40 -3.56
C ALA A 149 -22.28 -5.18 -4.16
N LEU A 150 -22.70 -6.06 -5.09
CA LEU A 150 -24.00 -5.96 -5.76
C LEU A 150 -25.18 -6.18 -4.80
N SER A 151 -25.02 -7.01 -3.76
CA SER A 151 -26.07 -7.25 -2.76
C SER A 151 -26.45 -6.00 -1.94
N ARG A 152 -25.56 -5.00 -1.89
CA ARG A 152 -25.75 -3.75 -1.16
C ARG A 152 -26.33 -2.64 -2.02
N THR A 153 -26.65 -2.93 -3.29
CA THR A 153 -27.17 -1.98 -4.26
C THR A 153 -28.49 -2.49 -4.84
N SER A 154 -29.43 -1.59 -5.11
CA SER A 154 -30.65 -1.95 -5.85
C SER A 154 -30.33 -2.01 -7.34
N MET A 155 -30.58 -3.17 -7.96
CA MET A 155 -30.40 -3.32 -9.41
C MET A 155 -31.47 -2.50 -10.16
N PRO A 156 -31.07 -1.63 -11.10
CA PRO A 156 -32.00 -0.94 -11.99
C PRO A 156 -32.80 -1.94 -12.82
N LYS A 157 -34.08 -1.64 -13.08
CA LYS A 157 -35.03 -2.54 -13.78
C LYS A 157 -34.62 -2.92 -15.21
N ASN A 158 -33.68 -2.20 -15.79
CA ASN A 158 -33.23 -2.34 -17.18
C ASN A 158 -31.84 -2.99 -17.32
N ILE A 159 -31.28 -3.55 -16.24
CA ILE A 159 -29.97 -4.21 -16.26
C ILE A 159 -30.14 -5.66 -15.81
N GLU A 160 -29.74 -6.59 -16.67
CA GLU A 160 -29.69 -8.01 -16.36
C GLU A 160 -28.25 -8.42 -16.00
N ARG A 161 -28.11 -9.27 -14.98
CA ARG A 161 -26.81 -9.71 -14.50
C ARG A 161 -26.43 -11.01 -15.20
N ASP A 162 -25.50 -10.94 -16.14
CA ASP A 162 -24.82 -12.12 -16.65
C ASP A 162 -23.79 -12.63 -15.62
N ARG A 163 -23.86 -13.92 -15.30
CA ARG A 163 -22.94 -14.60 -14.36
C ARG A 163 -21.91 -15.46 -15.09
N ASN A 164 -21.91 -15.45 -16.43
CA ASN A 164 -21.08 -16.30 -17.27
C ASN A 164 -20.47 -15.54 -18.48
N PRO A 165 -19.78 -14.41 -18.25
CA PRO A 165 -19.16 -13.66 -19.34
C PRO A 165 -18.05 -14.54 -19.97
N GLY A 166 -18.29 -15.03 -21.19
CA GLY A 166 -17.36 -15.88 -21.93
C GLY A 166 -17.88 -17.25 -22.37
N ARG A 167 -19.18 -17.56 -22.18
CA ARG A 167 -19.85 -18.63 -22.93
C ARG A 167 -20.78 -18.05 -23.99
N ASP A 168 -20.21 -17.26 -24.90
CA ASP A 168 -20.85 -17.05 -26.20
C ASP A 168 -20.40 -18.20 -27.11
N THR A 169 -21.32 -19.12 -27.38
CA THR A 169 -21.31 -19.94 -28.60
C THR A 169 -21.64 -19.10 -29.81
#